data_AF-A0A3A8KRN2-F1
#
_entry.id   AF-A0A3A8KRN2-F1
#
_cell.length_a   1.000
_cell.length_b   1.000
_cell.length_c   1.000
_cell.angle_alpha   90.00
_cell.angle_beta   90.00
_cell.angle_gamma   90.00
#
_symmetry.space_group_name_H-M   'P 1'
#
loop_
_entity.id
_entity.type
_entity.pdbx_description
1 polymer ?
#
loop_
_entity_poly.entity_id
_entity_poly.type
_entity_poly.pdbx_seq_one_letter_code
_entity_poly.pdbx_strand_id
1 'polypeptide(L)'
;MAGGVSGVGASNAQYKTSNTSEAEKTKVVSDVINSAVAGMNESKGSLSFLGEGRIDKVKGKIQDDMNKFIQANPNATPAEIEAEAKKSASKNESVATFDKMRDDNFFKKLMSRRKELIGDMWG
;
A
#
# COMPACT_ATOMS: atom_id res chain seq x y z
N MET A 1 35.74 -12.09 -56.51
CA MET A 1 35.32 -13.19 -55.64
C MET A 1 34.42 -12.62 -54.57
N ALA A 2 33.18 -13.09 -54.53
CA ALA A 2 32.18 -12.76 -53.54
C ALA A 2 32.36 -13.63 -52.28
N GLY A 3 31.95 -13.10 -51.13
CA GLY A 3 31.88 -13.79 -49.84
C GLY A 3 32.06 -12.76 -48.72
N GLY A 4 31.03 -12.23 -48.05
CA GLY A 4 29.71 -12.78 -47.81
C GLY A 4 29.75 -13.73 -46.62
N VAL A 5 29.85 -13.18 -45.40
CA VAL A 5 29.48 -13.89 -44.17
C VAL A 5 28.54 -13.02 -43.34
N SER A 6 27.26 -13.35 -43.49
CA SER A 6 26.18 -12.97 -42.61
C SER A 6 26.25 -13.79 -41.33
N GLY A 7 26.03 -13.14 -40.19
CA GLY A 7 25.62 -13.73 -38.91
C GLY A 7 25.30 -12.56 -37.98
N VAL A 8 24.06 -12.09 -37.84
CA VAL A 8 22.84 -12.72 -37.29
C VAL A 8 23.08 -13.29 -35.89
N GLY A 9 22.44 -12.66 -34.89
CA GLY A 9 22.29 -13.18 -33.52
C GLY A 9 22.59 -12.13 -32.45
N ALA A 10 21.85 -11.02 -32.40
CA ALA A 10 20.68 -10.89 -31.53
C ALA A 10 21.00 -11.00 -30.03
N SER A 11 21.34 -9.86 -29.42
CA SER A 11 20.79 -9.44 -28.12
C SER A 11 21.16 -7.97 -27.91
N ASN A 12 20.55 -7.09 -28.70
CA ASN A 12 20.29 -5.75 -28.19
C ASN A 12 19.31 -5.95 -27.04
N ALA A 13 19.84 -6.12 -25.84
CA ALA A 13 19.11 -5.90 -24.60
C ALA A 13 18.49 -4.52 -24.77
N GLN A 14 17.21 -4.51 -25.09
CA GLN A 14 16.40 -3.32 -25.20
C GLN A 14 16.40 -2.73 -23.80
N TYR A 15 17.36 -1.84 -23.55
CA TYR A 15 17.39 -1.01 -22.36
C TYR A 15 16.01 -0.37 -22.31
N LYS A 16 15.18 -0.82 -21.37
CA LYS A 16 13.96 -0.12 -20.99
C LYS A 16 14.41 1.19 -20.36
N THR A 17 14.78 2.15 -21.18
CA THR A 17 14.88 3.55 -20.80
C THR A 17 13.43 4.03 -20.68
N SER A 18 12.80 3.67 -19.57
CA SER A 18 11.61 4.35 -19.11
C SER A 18 12.06 5.70 -18.58
N ASN A 19 12.16 6.67 -19.49
CA ASN A 19 12.28 8.10 -19.18
C ASN A 19 10.97 8.62 -18.57
N THR A 20 10.42 7.91 -17.59
CA THR A 20 9.33 8.39 -16.77
C THR A 20 9.93 9.37 -15.79
N SER A 21 9.48 10.62 -15.86
CA SER A 21 9.99 11.65 -14.95
C SER A 21 9.69 11.28 -13.51
N GLU A 22 10.56 11.68 -12.59
CA GLU A 22 10.35 11.44 -11.16
C GLU A 22 9.01 12.02 -10.68
N ALA A 23 8.59 13.15 -11.28
CA ALA A 23 7.28 13.75 -11.08
C ALA A 23 6.10 12.84 -11.49
N GLU A 24 6.20 12.11 -12.60
CA GLU A 24 5.17 11.14 -13.02
C GLU A 24 5.09 9.97 -12.05
N LYS A 25 6.23 9.47 -11.57
CA LYS A 25 6.27 8.38 -10.58
C LYS A 25 5.60 8.79 -9.27
N THR A 26 5.93 9.98 -8.76
CA THR A 26 5.30 10.53 -7.55
C THR A 26 3.81 10.78 -7.73
N LYS A 27 3.38 11.20 -8.93
CA LYS A 27 1.96 11.43 -9.23
C LYS A 27 1.17 10.13 -9.22
N VAL A 28 1.65 9.08 -9.90
CA VAL A 28 1.02 7.76 -9.91
C VAL A 28 0.87 7.20 -8.49
N VAL A 29 1.92 7.30 -7.67
CA VAL A 29 1.88 6.88 -6.27
C VAL A 29 0.84 7.68 -5.49
N SER A 30 0.79 9.00 -5.67
CA SER A 30 -0.17 9.88 -5.00
C SER A 30 -1.61 9.58 -5.41
N ASP A 31 -1.87 9.30 -6.68
CA ASP A 31 -3.20 8.97 -7.19
C ASP A 31 -3.71 7.66 -6.58
N VAL A 32 -2.86 6.63 -6.49
CA VAL A 32 -3.20 5.36 -5.83
C VAL A 32 -3.47 5.56 -4.33
N ILE A 33 -2.62 6.33 -3.65
CA ILE A 33 -2.82 6.66 -2.22
C ILE A 33 -4.15 7.38 -2.02
N ASN A 34 -4.44 8.40 -2.82
CA ASN A 34 -5.67 9.17 -2.69
C ASN A 34 -6.91 8.31 -2.96
N SER A 35 -6.86 7.42 -3.96
CA SER A 35 -7.93 6.46 -4.23
C SER A 35 -8.13 5.48 -3.09
N ALA A 36 -7.06 4.91 -2.54
CA ALA A 36 -7.13 3.99 -1.40
C ALA A 36 -7.68 4.68 -0.14
N VAL A 37 -7.21 5.89 0.16
CA VAL A 37 -7.69 6.70 1.29
C VAL A 37 -9.16 7.11 1.10
N ALA A 38 -9.57 7.45 -0.12
CA ALA A 38 -10.97 7.76 -0.42
C ALA A 38 -11.86 6.55 -0.13
N GLY A 39 -11.51 5.36 -0.61
CA GLY A 39 -12.26 4.13 -0.33
C GLY A 39 -12.35 3.80 1.17
N MET A 40 -11.26 4.00 1.92
CA MET A 40 -11.29 3.82 3.38
C MET A 40 -12.17 4.86 4.09
N ASN A 41 -12.24 6.09 3.56
CA ASN A 41 -13.09 7.15 4.07
C ASN A 41 -14.57 6.99 3.70
N GLU A 42 -14.92 6.28 2.62
CA GLU A 42 -16.31 5.95 2.31
C GLU A 42 -16.96 5.10 3.41
N SER A 43 -16.16 4.33 4.14
CA SER A 43 -16.62 3.60 5.33
C SER A 43 -16.88 4.49 6.55
N LYS A 44 -16.67 5.82 6.48
CA LYS A 44 -16.84 6.72 7.62
C LYS A 44 -18.27 6.63 8.18
N GLY A 45 -18.37 6.35 9.48
CA GLY A 45 -19.63 6.09 10.18
C GLY A 45 -20.02 4.62 10.27
N SER A 46 -19.28 3.70 9.63
CA SER A 46 -19.49 2.26 9.77
C SER A 46 -18.56 1.62 10.81
N LEU A 47 -18.91 0.42 11.26
CA LEU A 47 -18.02 -0.42 12.07
C LEU A 47 -16.79 -0.90 11.31
N SER A 48 -16.73 -0.79 9.97
CA SER A 48 -15.53 -1.09 9.18
C SER A 48 -14.58 0.10 9.08
N PHE A 49 -14.98 1.31 9.49
CA PHE A 49 -14.13 2.50 9.42
C PHE A 49 -12.86 2.36 10.24
N LEU A 50 -11.68 2.42 9.60
CA LEU A 50 -10.40 2.23 10.30
C LEU A 50 -10.10 3.34 11.32
N GLY A 51 -10.72 4.51 11.17
CA GLY A 51 -10.38 5.72 11.91
C GLY A 51 -9.26 6.48 11.22
N GLU A 52 -9.30 7.81 11.29
CA GLU A 52 -8.37 8.71 10.60
C GLU A 52 -6.90 8.35 10.93
N GLY A 53 -6.59 8.09 12.21
CA GLY A 53 -5.23 7.72 12.62
C GLY A 53 -4.70 6.38 12.06
N ARG A 54 -5.56 5.42 11.71
CA ARG A 54 -5.12 4.19 11.02
C ARG A 54 -4.99 4.43 9.51
N ILE A 55 -5.88 5.22 8.93
CA ILE A 55 -5.81 5.63 7.51
C ILE A 55 -4.51 6.40 7.25
N ASP A 56 -4.12 7.33 8.13
CA ASP A 56 -2.87 8.07 8.03
C ASP A 56 -1.65 7.15 8.10
N LYS A 57 -1.68 6.13 8.97
CA LYS A 57 -0.63 5.11 9.02
C LYS A 57 -0.55 4.29 7.73
N VAL A 58 -1.68 3.92 7.15
CA VAL A 58 -1.72 3.21 5.87
C VAL A 58 -1.12 4.07 4.76
N LYS A 59 -1.51 5.35 4.69
CA LYS A 59 -0.92 6.33 3.77
C LYS A 59 0.60 6.42 3.91
N GLY A 60 1.10 6.59 5.14
CA GLY A 60 2.55 6.65 5.40
C GLY A 60 3.28 5.37 4.98
N LYS A 61 2.73 4.19 5.28
CA LYS A 61 3.33 2.91 4.89
C LYS A 61 3.37 2.71 3.38
N ILE A 62 2.32 3.10 2.64
CA ILE A 62 2.31 3.03 1.18
C ILE A 62 3.39 3.95 0.61
N GLN A 63 3.52 5.17 1.13
CA GLN A 63 4.59 6.10 0.72
C GLN A 63 5.97 5.52 0.97
N ASP A 64 6.22 4.94 2.15
CA ASP A 64 7.50 4.33 2.50
C ASP A 64 7.82 3.12 1.62
N ASP A 65 6.85 2.24 1.37
CA ASP A 65 7.00 1.07 0.51
C ASP A 65 7.31 1.50 -0.94
N MET A 66 6.64 2.54 -1.44
CA MET A 66 6.86 3.05 -2.79
C MET A 66 8.19 3.79 -2.94
N ASN A 67 8.60 4.55 -1.94
CA ASN A 67 9.93 5.18 -1.92
C ASN A 67 11.02 4.11 -2.00
N LYS A 68 10.91 3.02 -1.23
CA LYS A 68 11.85 1.89 -1.29
C LYS A 68 11.80 1.20 -2.66
N PHE A 69 10.61 1.00 -3.22
CA PHE A 69 10.45 0.37 -4.53
C PHE A 69 11.09 1.20 -5.65
N ILE A 70 10.86 2.51 -5.68
CA ILE A 70 11.41 3.43 -6.69
C ILE A 70 12.94 3.51 -6.56
N GLN A 71 13.47 3.56 -5.33
CA GLN A 71 14.91 3.54 -5.09
C GLN A 71 15.55 2.23 -5.56
N ALA A 72 14.91 1.09 -5.29
CA ALA A 72 15.41 -0.22 -5.71
C ALA A 72 15.22 -0.47 -7.22
N ASN A 73 14.24 0.18 -7.84
CA ASN A 73 13.87 0.00 -9.25
C ASN A 73 13.82 1.36 -9.97
N PRO A 74 14.98 1.99 -10.22
CA PRO A 74 15.04 3.31 -10.84
C PRO A 74 14.46 3.34 -12.26
N ASN A 75 14.41 2.19 -12.95
CA ASN A 75 13.85 2.05 -14.29
C ASN A 75 12.41 1.50 -14.30
N ALA A 76 11.75 1.42 -13.15
CA ALA A 76 10.36 0.96 -13.09
C ALA A 76 9.44 1.86 -13.94
N THR A 77 8.59 1.22 -14.73
CA THR A 77 7.55 1.87 -15.51
C THR A 77 6.42 2.41 -14.61
N PRO A 78 5.64 3.39 -15.07
CA PRO A 78 4.45 3.86 -14.34
C PRO A 78 3.49 2.73 -13.97
N ALA A 79 3.30 1.77 -14.89
CA ALA A 79 2.42 0.61 -14.67
C ALA A 79 2.95 -0.33 -13.57
N GLU A 80 4.26 -0.57 -13.52
CA GLU A 80 4.89 -1.37 -12.45
C GLU A 80 4.77 -0.66 -11.10
N ILE A 81 4.98 0.67 -11.08
CA ILE A 81 4.82 1.49 -9.87
C ILE A 81 3.36 1.49 -9.40
N GLU A 82 2.40 1.63 -10.30
CA GLU A 82 0.98 1.58 -9.98
C GLU A 82 0.58 0.21 -9.42
N ALA A 83 1.04 -0.87 -10.04
CA ALA A 83 0.75 -2.23 -9.59
C ALA A 83 1.31 -2.50 -8.20
N GLU A 84 2.56 -2.10 -7.92
CA GLU A 84 3.15 -2.28 -6.60
C GLU A 84 2.52 -1.34 -5.56
N ALA A 85 2.13 -0.12 -5.95
CA ALA A 85 1.40 0.82 -5.09
C ALA A 85 0.04 0.26 -4.68
N LYS A 86 -0.73 -0.31 -5.62
CA LYS A 86 -2.02 -0.97 -5.32
C LYS A 86 -1.84 -2.17 -4.40
N LYS A 87 -0.83 -2.98 -4.66
CA LYS A 87 -0.49 -4.14 -3.82
C LYS A 87 -0.08 -3.71 -2.40
N SER A 88 0.73 -2.66 -2.26
CA SER A 88 1.08 -2.08 -0.96
C SER A 88 -0.16 -1.52 -0.26
N ALA A 89 -1.05 -0.83 -0.99
CA ALA A 89 -2.30 -0.32 -0.45
C ALA A 89 -3.18 -1.44 0.13
N SER A 90 -3.48 -2.47 -0.65
CA SER A 90 -4.31 -3.61 -0.20
C SER A 90 -3.67 -4.37 0.96
N LYS A 91 -2.34 -4.54 0.95
CA LYS A 91 -1.61 -5.17 2.06
C LYS A 91 -1.75 -4.35 3.34
N ASN A 92 -1.47 -3.05 3.28
CA ASN A 92 -1.48 -2.19 4.45
C ASN A 92 -2.90 -1.94 4.97
N GLU A 93 -3.91 -1.90 4.10
CA GLU A 93 -5.33 -1.89 4.46
C GLU A 93 -5.74 -3.16 5.21
N SER A 94 -5.34 -4.33 4.72
CA SER A 94 -5.63 -5.61 5.38
C SER A 94 -5.00 -5.67 6.77
N VAL A 95 -3.75 -5.22 6.91
CA VAL A 95 -3.05 -5.14 8.20
C VAL A 95 -3.77 -4.19 9.15
N ALA A 96 -4.14 -2.99 8.69
CA ALA A 96 -4.85 -2.01 9.51
C ALA A 96 -6.23 -2.51 9.95
N THR A 97 -6.92 -3.26 9.07
CA THR A 97 -8.19 -3.92 9.38
C THR A 97 -8.01 -4.99 10.45
N PHE A 98 -6.98 -5.83 10.32
CA PHE A 98 -6.67 -6.84 11.33
C PHE A 98 -6.30 -6.22 12.68
N ASP A 99 -5.46 -5.17 12.67
CA ASP A 99 -5.11 -4.42 13.88
C ASP A 99 -6.35 -3.84 14.55
N LYS A 100 -7.28 -3.26 13.76
CA LYS A 100 -8.56 -2.79 14.28
C LYS A 100 -9.36 -3.94 14.92
N MET A 101 -9.55 -5.05 14.22
CA MET A 101 -10.31 -6.19 14.77
C MET A 101 -9.69 -6.73 16.06
N ARG A 102 -8.35 -6.79 16.12
CA ARG A 102 -7.62 -7.19 17.33
C ARG A 102 -7.88 -6.21 18.47
N ASP A 103 -7.75 -4.91 18.20
CA ASP A 103 -7.92 -3.85 19.20
C ASP A 103 -9.38 -3.79 19.69
N ASP A 104 -10.36 -3.87 18.79
CA ASP A 104 -11.79 -3.89 19.12
C ASP A 104 -12.13 -5.10 20.01
N ASN A 105 -11.59 -6.28 19.68
CA ASN A 105 -11.75 -7.48 20.50
C ASN A 105 -11.08 -7.33 21.88
N PHE A 106 -9.90 -6.71 21.94
CA PHE A 106 -9.21 -6.43 23.20
C PHE A 106 -10.03 -5.46 24.07
N PHE A 107 -10.47 -4.33 23.51
CA PHE A 107 -11.27 -3.34 24.23
C PHE A 107 -12.63 -3.90 24.67
N LYS A 108 -13.28 -4.71 23.85
CA LYS A 108 -14.53 -5.38 24.23
C LYS A 108 -14.34 -6.28 25.45
N LYS A 109 -13.27 -7.09 25.47
CA LYS A 109 -12.93 -7.94 26.62
C LYS A 109 -12.57 -7.11 27.86
N LEU A 110 -11.79 -6.05 27.68
CA LEU A 110 -11.41 -5.13 28.76
C LEU A 110 -12.63 -4.44 29.38
N MET A 111 -13.56 -3.97 28.55
CA MET A 111 -14.79 -3.33 29.03
C MET A 111 -15.76 -4.32 29.69
N SER A 112 -15.85 -5.56 29.18
CA SER A 112 -16.62 -6.63 29.84
C SER A 112 -16.10 -6.90 31.25
N ARG A 113 -14.78 -7.13 31.39
CA ARG A 113 -14.14 -7.34 32.69
C ARG A 113 -14.33 -6.16 33.64
N ARG A 114 -14.23 -4.93 33.13
CA ARG A 114 -14.48 -3.74 33.94
C ARG A 114 -15.91 -3.73 34.48
N LYS A 115 -16.90 -4.08 33.64
CA LYS A 115 -18.31 -4.13 34.04
C LYS A 115 -18.56 -5.22 35.08
N GLU A 116 -17.96 -6.40 34.90
CA GLU A 116 -18.00 -7.50 35.88
C GLU A 116 -17.40 -7.06 37.22
N LEU A 117 -16.20 -6.47 37.24
CA LEU A 117 -15.56 -5.98 38.47
C LEU A 117 -16.39 -4.91 39.19
N ILE A 118 -17.01 -3.98 38.46
CA ILE A 118 -17.92 -2.99 39.06
C ILE A 118 -19.17 -3.68 39.60
N GLY A 119 -19.70 -4.68 38.89
CA GLY A 119 -20.83 -5.50 39.35
C GLY A 119 -20.49 -6.25 40.65
N ASP A 120 -19.32 -6.87 40.73
CA ASP A 120 -18.87 -7.64 41.90
C ASP A 120 -18.52 -6.74 43.11
N MET A 121 -18.13 -5.49 42.88
CA MET A 121 -17.83 -4.54 43.97
C MET A 121 -19.06 -3.84 44.56
N TRP A 122 -20.18 -3.82 43.82
CA TRP A 122 -21.39 -3.07 44.19
C TRP A 122 -22.67 -3.93 44.19
N GLY A 123 -22.57 -5.21 43.88
CA GLY A 123 -23.66 -6.20 43.86
C GLY A 123 -23.65 -7.11 45.07
#